data_AF-A0A132GR61-F1
#
_entry.id   AF-A0A132GR61-F1
#
_cell.length_a   1.000
_cell.length_b   1.000
_cell.length_c   1.000
_cell.angle_alpha   90.00
_cell.angle_beta   90.00
_cell.angle_gamma   90.00
#
_symmetry.space_group_name_H-M   'P 1'
#
loop_
_entity.id
_entity.type
_entity.pdbx_description
1 polymer ?
#
loop_
_entity_poly.entity_id
_entity_poly.type
_entity_poly.pdbx_seq_one_letter_code
_entity_poly.pdbx_strand_id
1 'polypeptide(L)' 'MKKTCPRCGKTFECVHSIDCWCVKVQLKDSTKAYLKEHYSDCLCKECLEKLNDQ' A
#
# COMPACT_ATOMS: atom_id res chain seq x y z
N MET A 1 1.84 -14.50 0.93
CA MET A 1 1.24 -14.69 -0.42
C MET A 1 1.67 -13.55 -1.33
N LYS A 2 1.70 -13.74 -2.65
CA LYS A 2 2.12 -12.70 -3.60
C LYS A 2 0.90 -11.99 -4.16
N LYS A 3 0.90 -10.66 -4.14
CA LYS A 3 -0.14 -9.79 -4.74
C LYS A 3 0.48 -8.89 -5.79
N THR A 4 -0.30 -8.51 -6.79
CA THR A 4 0.12 -7.57 -7.83
C THR A 4 -0.38 -6.18 -7.50
N CYS A 5 0.53 -5.21 -7.47
CA CYS A 5 0.20 -3.82 -7.19
C CYS A 5 -0.60 -3.22 -8.35
N PRO A 6 -1.85 -2.75 -8.13
CA PRO A 6 -2.67 -2.18 -9.20
C PRO A 6 -2.12 -0.85 -9.74
N ARG A 7 -1.21 -0.18 -9.01
CA ARG A 7 -0.60 1.09 -9.44
C ARG A 7 0.58 0.91 -10.39
N CYS A 8 1.45 -0.08 -10.15
CA CYS A 8 2.69 -0.25 -10.91
C CYS A 8 2.86 -1.63 -11.57
N GLY A 9 1.94 -2.56 -11.35
CA GLY A 9 2.01 -3.92 -11.88
C GLY A 9 3.07 -4.82 -11.22
N LYS A 10 3.87 -4.32 -10.27
CA LYS A 10 4.86 -5.14 -9.57
C LYS A 10 4.18 -6.12 -8.61
N THR A 11 4.68 -7.35 -8.59
CA THR A 11 4.30 -8.33 -7.58
C THR A 11 5.06 -8.07 -6.28
N PHE A 12 4.36 -8.07 -5.15
CA PHE A 12 4.93 -7.90 -3.82
C PHE A 12 4.40 -8.96 -2.87
N GLU A 13 5.13 -9.18 -1.78
CA GLU A 13 4.68 -10.09 -0.74
C GLU A 13 3.70 -9.39 0.21
N CYS A 14 2.52 -9.98 0.32
CA CYS A 14 1.49 -9.59 1.27
C CYS A 14 1.34 -10.73 2.28
N VAL A 15 1.57 -10.43 3.56
CA VAL A 15 1.57 -11.44 4.63
C VAL A 15 0.17 -11.60 5.25
N HIS A 16 -0.79 -10.71 4.90
CA HIS A 16 -2.16 -10.70 5.45
C HIS A 16 -2.23 -10.88 6.97
N SER A 17 -1.23 -10.35 7.66
CA SER A 17 -1.08 -10.39 9.11
C SER A 17 -0.63 -9.03 9.60
N ILE A 18 -0.77 -8.80 10.90
CA ILE A 18 -0.35 -7.55 11.56
C ILE A 18 1.15 -7.27 11.35
N ASP A 19 1.93 -8.31 11.09
CA ASP A 19 3.36 -8.22 10.87
C ASP A 19 3.73 -7.68 9.47
N CYS A 20 2.75 -7.55 8.58
CA CYS A 20 2.96 -7.00 7.25
C CYS A 20 3.53 -5.58 7.34
N TRP A 21 4.54 -5.29 6.53
CA TRP A 21 5.20 -3.98 6.50
C TRP A 21 4.20 -2.83 6.30
N CYS A 22 3.10 -3.05 5.54
CA CYS A 22 2.12 -2.01 5.25
C CYS A 22 1.35 -1.53 6.50
N VAL A 23 1.26 -2.36 7.54
CA VAL A 23 0.62 -2.01 8.83
C VAL A 23 1.56 -1.14 9.68
N LYS A 24 2.87 -1.35 9.54
CA LYS A 24 3.90 -0.60 10.28
C LYS A 24 4.14 0.80 9.68
N VAL A 25 3.68 1.06 8.45
CA VAL A 25 3.81 2.37 7.79
C VAL A 25 2.80 3.35 8.39
N GLN A 26 3.31 4.48 8.89
CA GLN A 26 2.48 5.61 9.29
C GLN A 26 2.07 6.41 8.05
N LEU A 27 0.81 6.26 7.64
CA LEU A 27 0.23 7.00 6.53
C LEU A 27 -0.43 8.29 7.02
N LYS A 28 -0.20 9.41 6.33
CA LYS A 28 -0.94 10.67 6.51
C LYS A 28 -2.44 10.43 6.26
N ASP A 29 -3.31 11.16 6.96
CA ASP A 29 -4.76 11.01 6.79
C ASP A 29 -5.21 11.31 5.35
N SER A 30 -4.62 12.32 4.71
CA SER A 30 -4.86 12.63 3.29
C SER A 30 -4.51 11.45 2.37
N THR A 31 -3.38 10.78 2.63
CA THR A 31 -2.95 9.60 1.89
C THR A 31 -3.90 8.43 2.13
N LYS A 32 -4.36 8.20 3.36
CA LYS A 32 -5.36 7.15 3.66
C LYS A 32 -6.67 7.39 2.94
N ALA A 33 -7.18 8.62 2.94
CA ALA A 33 -8.40 8.99 2.23
C ALA A 33 -8.26 8.73 0.73
N TYR A 34 -7.17 9.22 0.13
CA TYR A 34 -6.84 8.98 -1.28
C TYR A 34 -6.77 7.47 -1.61
N LEU A 35 -6.10 6.68 -0.77
CA LEU A 35 -5.99 5.24 -0.99
C LEU A 35 -7.36 4.56 -0.97
N LYS A 36 -8.23 4.92 -0.02
CA LYS A 36 -9.56 4.35 0.13
C LYS A 36 -10.47 4.69 -1.06
N GLU A 37 -10.30 5.86 -1.66
CA GLU A 37 -11.10 6.33 -2.79
C GLU A 37 -10.62 5.78 -4.13
N HIS A 38 -9.31 5.64 -4.31
CA HIS A 38 -8.70 5.27 -5.60
C HIS A 38 -8.27 3.81 -5.72
N TYR A 39 -8.08 3.08 -4.61
CA TYR A 39 -7.57 1.71 -4.63
C TYR A 39 -8.40 0.78 -3.75
N SER A 40 -8.93 -0.28 -4.34
CA SER A 40 -9.66 -1.34 -3.63
C SER A 40 -8.76 -2.51 -3.18
N ASP A 41 -7.49 -2.52 -3.58
CA ASP A 41 -6.53 -3.58 -3.24
C ASP A 41 -5.23 -2.99 -2.66
N CYS A 42 -4.34 -3.86 -2.15
CA CYS A 42 -3.11 -3.47 -1.50
C CYS A 42 -2.08 -2.94 -2.52
N LEU A 43 -1.37 -1.87 -2.15
CA LEU A 43 -0.23 -1.35 -2.92
C LEU A 43 1.10 -1.92 -2.42
N CYS A 44 2.08 -1.97 -3.31
CA CYS A 44 3.46 -2.28 -2.91
C CYS A 44 4.09 -1.12 -2.12
N LYS A 45 5.17 -1.43 -1.40
CA LYS A 45 5.88 -0.48 -0.52
C LYS A 45 6.29 0.80 -1.24
N GLU A 46 6.96 0.67 -2.38
CA GLU A 46 7.40 1.83 -3.17
C GLU A 46 6.25 2.75 -3.59
N CYS A 47 5.12 2.17 -4.00
CA CYS A 47 3.94 2.94 -4.41
C CYS A 47 3.29 3.64 -3.22
N LEU A 48 3.20 2.95 -2.09
CA LEU A 48 2.62 3.48 -0.87
C LEU A 48 3.48 4.62 -0.30
N GLU A 49 4.80 4.44 -0.25
CA GLU A 49 5.76 5.45 0.22
C GLU A 49 5.72 6.71 -0.68
N LYS A 50 5.73 6.54 -2.00
CA LYS A 50 5.59 7.67 -2.95
C LYS A 50 4.31 8.49 -2.73
N LEU A 51 3.21 7.82 -2.39
CA LEU A 51 1.93 8.48 -2.09
C LEU A 51 1.89 9.14 -0.71
N ASN A 52 2.73 8.68 0.22
CA ASN A 52 2.80 9.21 1.58
C ASN A 52 3.81 10.36 1.72
N ASP A 53 4.80 10.43 0.82
CA ASP A 53 5.81 11.49 0.77
C ASP A 53 5.29 12.78 0.11
N GLN A 54 4.27 12.68 -0.74
CA GLN A 54 3.50 13.83 -1.24
C GLN A 54 2.72 14.53 -0.12
#